data_AF-A0A4Q6GUQ0-F1
#
_entry.id   AF-A0A4Q6GUQ0-F1
#
_cell.length_a   1.000
_cell.length_b   1.000
_cell.length_c   1.000
_cell.angle_alpha   90.00
_cell.angle_beta   90.00
_cell.angle_gamma   90.00
#
_symmetry.space_group_name_H-M   'P 1'
#
loop_
_entity.id
_entity.type
_entity.pdbx_description
1 polymer ?
#
loop_
_entity_poly.entity_id
_entity_poly.type
_entity_poly.pdbx_seq_one_letter_code
_entity_poly.pdbx_strand_id
1 'polypeptide(L)'
;MSEWWTYSLSDFLMFSARTYYRQFELMNREWWPLPLVALVAGAAIVGGMVHRRLASARLAFALLCAAWLWVGWAYHLQRYADINTGAPYFAAGFFVQAGLHAWMAWKAPAPPGLRTPAAGMGLALALLTLAGYPLLAPLHGRGWWQAEVFGFAPDPTAMLTLGALVVWRSPWPLWVMPLLWCGSSTATMLELHATGPWWPAAGALLALGAVLWEKLRR
;
A
#
# COMPACT_ATOMS: atom_id res chain seq x y z
N MET A 1 -7.17 -25.60 28.00
CA MET A 1 -7.28 -24.62 26.90
C MET A 1 -6.08 -23.70 27.03
N SER A 2 -5.29 -23.53 25.98
CA SER A 2 -4.20 -22.56 25.98
C SER A 2 -4.78 -21.16 26.13
N GLU A 3 -4.21 -20.36 27.02
CA GLU A 3 -4.63 -18.98 27.24
C GLU A 3 -4.13 -18.12 26.08
N TRP A 4 -4.95 -17.90 25.05
CA TRP A 4 -4.50 -17.22 23.82
C TRP A 4 -4.02 -15.78 24.04
N TRP A 5 -4.31 -15.20 25.20
CA TRP A 5 -3.83 -13.89 25.63
C TRP A 5 -2.39 -13.86 26.14
N THR A 6 -1.71 -15.01 26.25
CA THR A 6 -0.27 -15.04 26.56
C THR A 6 0.62 -14.89 25.32
N TYR A 7 0.06 -15.05 24.12
CA TYR A 7 0.82 -14.86 22.89
C TYR A 7 1.04 -13.37 22.60
N SER A 8 2.28 -13.05 22.28
CA SER A 8 2.74 -11.76 21.77
C SER A 8 2.92 -11.82 20.26
N LEU A 9 3.10 -10.65 19.61
CA LEU A 9 3.41 -10.61 18.18
C LEU A 9 4.73 -11.33 17.86
N SER A 10 5.71 -11.25 18.77
CA SER A 10 7.02 -11.89 18.64
C SER A 10 6.92 -13.42 18.45
N ASP A 11 5.92 -14.07 19.06
CA ASP A 11 5.71 -15.51 18.98
C ASP A 11 5.30 -15.98 17.57
N PHE A 12 4.77 -15.07 16.75
CA PHE A 12 4.36 -15.34 15.37
C PHE A 12 5.39 -14.89 14.32
N LEU A 13 6.41 -14.12 14.73
CA LEU A 13 7.44 -13.58 13.85
C LEU A 13 8.77 -14.31 14.03
N MET A 14 8.84 -15.53 13.51
CA MET A 14 10.05 -16.37 13.58
C MET A 14 11.09 -16.02 12.49
N PHE A 15 11.19 -14.73 12.11
CA PHE A 15 12.11 -14.25 11.10
C PHE A 15 12.66 -12.86 11.46
N SER A 16 13.80 -12.50 10.87
CA SER A 16 14.46 -11.21 11.12
C SER A 16 14.10 -10.14 10.08
N ALA A 17 14.33 -8.85 10.40
CA ALA A 17 14.23 -7.75 9.43
C ALA A 17 15.07 -8.00 8.16
N ARG A 18 16.25 -8.63 8.31
CA ARG A 18 17.10 -9.00 7.17
C ARG A 18 16.41 -10.01 6.26
N THR A 19 15.78 -11.03 6.84
CA THR A 19 15.03 -12.05 6.09
C THR A 19 13.82 -11.42 5.39
N TYR A 20 13.12 -10.50 6.07
CA TYR A 20 12.01 -9.75 5.49
C TYR A 20 12.44 -8.95 4.25
N TYR A 21 13.46 -8.09 4.38
CA TYR A 21 13.92 -7.26 3.25
C TYR A 21 14.55 -8.07 2.12
N ARG A 22 15.11 -9.25 2.41
CA ARG A 22 15.63 -10.15 1.39
C ARG A 22 14.55 -10.62 0.42
N GLN A 23 13.30 -10.72 0.86
CA GLN A 23 12.18 -11.11 -0.03
C GLN A 23 11.98 -10.10 -1.16
N PHE A 24 12.05 -8.80 -0.88
CA PHE A 24 11.96 -7.75 -1.90
C PHE A 24 13.12 -7.83 -2.90
N GLU A 25 14.34 -8.06 -2.42
CA GLU A 25 15.49 -8.24 -3.33
C GLU A 25 15.33 -9.43 -4.26
N LEU A 26 14.95 -10.58 -3.72
CA LEU A 26 14.75 -11.77 -4.55
C LEU A 26 13.61 -11.53 -5.55
N MET A 27 12.54 -10.83 -5.17
CA MET A 27 11.39 -10.58 -6.04
C MET A 27 11.71 -9.56 -7.12
N ASN A 28 12.34 -8.44 -6.75
CA ASN A 28 12.72 -7.40 -7.70
C ASN A 28 13.74 -7.91 -8.73
N ARG A 29 14.64 -8.81 -8.34
CA ARG A 29 15.60 -9.44 -9.26
C ARG A 29 14.92 -10.45 -10.20
N GLU A 30 14.06 -11.33 -9.66
CA GLU A 30 13.36 -12.34 -10.46
C GLU A 30 12.48 -11.70 -11.53
N TRP A 31 11.73 -10.68 -11.15
CA TRP A 31 10.75 -10.02 -12.01
C TRP A 31 11.30 -8.75 -12.67
N TRP A 32 12.61 -8.54 -12.68
CA TRP A 32 13.18 -7.42 -13.43
C TRP A 32 12.84 -7.56 -14.92
N PRO A 33 12.35 -6.52 -15.63
CA PRO A 33 12.22 -5.11 -15.24
C PRO A 33 10.81 -4.65 -14.82
N LEU A 34 9.91 -5.57 -14.45
CA LEU A 34 8.51 -5.23 -14.10
C LEU A 34 8.35 -4.18 -12.99
N PRO A 35 9.24 -4.03 -11.98
CA PRO A 35 9.14 -2.92 -11.03
C PRO A 35 9.13 -1.54 -11.71
N LEU A 36 9.81 -1.37 -12.86
CA LEU A 36 9.76 -0.13 -13.63
C LEU A 36 8.39 0.08 -14.27
N VAL A 37 7.76 -0.98 -14.78
CA VAL A 37 6.39 -0.93 -15.31
C VAL A 37 5.41 -0.54 -14.20
N ALA A 38 5.60 -1.08 -12.99
CA ALA A 38 4.79 -0.72 -11.84
C ALA A 38 4.95 0.75 -11.44
N LEU A 39 6.17 1.30 -11.50
CA LEU A 39 6.41 2.74 -11.30
C LEU A 39 5.69 3.60 -12.36
N VAL A 40 5.72 3.18 -13.63
CA VAL A 40 4.98 3.87 -14.71
C VAL A 40 3.47 3.81 -14.47
N ALA A 41 2.94 2.67 -14.02
CA ALA A 41 1.54 2.54 -13.64
C ALA A 41 1.18 3.44 -12.45
N GLY A 42 2.05 3.51 -11.43
CA GLY A 42 1.91 4.45 -10.31
C GLY A 42 1.90 5.91 -10.77
N ALA A 43 2.79 6.27 -11.69
CA ALA A 43 2.84 7.62 -12.27
C ALA A 43 1.57 7.94 -13.07
N ALA A 44 1.00 6.96 -13.79
CA ALA A 44 -0.28 7.12 -14.48
C ALA A 44 -1.44 7.35 -13.49
N ILE A 45 -1.46 6.63 -12.35
CA ILE A 45 -2.42 6.87 -11.27
C ILE A 45 -2.31 8.32 -10.76
N VAL A 46 -1.09 8.76 -10.42
CA VAL A 46 -0.82 10.12 -9.92
C VAL A 46 -1.20 11.19 -10.96
N GLY A 47 -0.84 11.00 -12.23
CA GLY A 47 -1.28 11.89 -13.32
C GLY A 47 -2.80 11.95 -13.42
N GLY A 48 -3.47 10.81 -13.25
CA GLY A 48 -4.93 10.73 -13.18
C GLY A 48 -5.52 11.50 -11.99
N MET A 49 -4.85 11.50 -10.83
CA MET A 49 -5.23 12.29 -9.66
C MET A 49 -5.08 13.80 -9.89
N VAL A 50 -4.16 14.22 -10.76
CA VAL A 50 -3.99 15.64 -11.14
C VAL A 50 -5.09 16.09 -12.11
N HIS A 51 -5.36 15.27 -13.14
CA HIS A 51 -6.32 15.60 -14.19
C HIS A 51 -7.79 15.38 -13.79
N ARG A 52 -8.03 14.46 -12.84
CA ARG A 52 -9.34 14.24 -12.20
C ARG A 52 -10.48 14.01 -13.20
N ARG A 53 -10.21 13.32 -14.31
CA ARG A 53 -11.24 12.91 -15.27
C ARG A 53 -11.84 11.55 -14.87
N LEU A 54 -13.08 11.29 -15.29
CA LEU A 54 -13.74 10.01 -15.04
C LEU A 54 -12.93 8.83 -15.58
N ALA A 55 -12.44 8.94 -16.83
CA ALA A 55 -11.58 7.93 -17.44
C ALA A 55 -10.28 7.70 -16.66
N SER A 56 -9.67 8.78 -16.14
CA SER A 56 -8.47 8.70 -15.31
C SER A 56 -8.73 7.96 -14.00
N ALA A 57 -9.89 8.20 -13.37
CA ALA A 57 -10.26 7.52 -12.14
C ALA A 57 -10.52 6.02 -12.38
N ARG A 58 -11.22 5.67 -13.48
CA ARG A 58 -11.41 4.26 -13.88
C ARG A 58 -10.08 3.55 -14.13
N LEU A 59 -9.19 4.18 -14.90
CA LEU A 59 -7.85 3.64 -15.16
C LEU A 59 -7.07 3.46 -13.86
N ALA A 60 -7.10 4.44 -12.96
CA ALA A 60 -6.39 4.35 -11.70
C ALA A 60 -6.89 3.19 -10.83
N PHE A 61 -8.21 3.00 -10.70
CA PHE A 61 -8.77 1.86 -9.98
C PHE A 61 -8.47 0.52 -10.66
N ALA A 62 -8.42 0.47 -12.00
CA ALA A 62 -8.01 -0.74 -12.71
C ALA A 62 -6.53 -1.09 -12.44
N LEU A 63 -5.64 -0.08 -12.45
CA LEU A 63 -4.22 -0.27 -12.13
C LEU A 63 -4.01 -0.65 -10.66
N LEU A 64 -4.78 -0.05 -9.73
CA LEU A 64 -4.78 -0.45 -8.33
C LEU A 64 -5.29 -1.87 -8.15
N CYS A 65 -6.34 -2.29 -8.86
CA CYS A 65 -6.79 -3.69 -8.87
C CYS A 65 -5.66 -4.64 -9.27
N ALA A 66 -5.00 -4.36 -10.40
CA ALA A 66 -3.87 -5.18 -10.85
C ALA A 66 -2.72 -5.21 -9.83
N ALA A 67 -2.36 -4.07 -9.24
CA ALA A 67 -1.32 -3.97 -8.22
C ALA A 67 -1.67 -4.77 -6.95
N TRP A 68 -2.90 -4.66 -6.44
CA TRP A 68 -3.34 -5.40 -5.27
C TRP A 68 -3.42 -6.92 -5.52
N LEU A 69 -3.90 -7.34 -6.70
CA LEU A 69 -3.85 -8.76 -7.11
C LEU A 69 -2.41 -9.26 -7.19
N TRP A 70 -1.54 -8.50 -7.84
CA TRP A 70 -0.14 -8.87 -8.02
C TRP A 70 0.56 -9.02 -6.67
N VAL A 71 0.43 -8.05 -5.77
CA VAL A 71 1.04 -8.12 -4.43
C VAL A 71 0.46 -9.29 -3.62
N GLY A 72 -0.87 -9.50 -3.68
CA GLY A 72 -1.50 -10.66 -3.04
C GLY A 72 -0.94 -11.99 -3.53
N TRP A 73 -0.70 -12.13 -4.82
CA TRP A 73 -0.14 -13.35 -5.40
C TRP A 73 1.38 -13.44 -5.25
N ALA A 74 2.11 -12.54 -5.92
CA ALA A 74 3.56 -12.61 -6.11
C ALA A 74 4.35 -12.29 -4.84
N TYR A 75 3.83 -11.45 -3.94
CA TYR A 75 4.50 -11.19 -2.67
C TYR A 75 3.92 -12.07 -1.56
N HIS A 76 2.63 -11.95 -1.25
CA HIS A 76 2.07 -12.63 -0.08
C HIS A 76 2.09 -14.15 -0.19
N LEU A 77 1.63 -14.73 -1.30
CA LEU A 77 1.59 -16.19 -1.44
C LEU A 77 2.92 -16.80 -1.85
N GLN A 78 3.63 -16.18 -2.80
CA GLN A 78 4.85 -16.79 -3.35
C GLN A 78 6.10 -16.56 -2.50
N ARG A 79 6.15 -15.48 -1.69
CA ARG A 79 7.37 -15.11 -0.95
C ARG A 79 7.13 -15.00 0.55
N TYR A 80 6.11 -14.27 0.97
CA TYR A 80 5.91 -13.98 2.37
C TYR A 80 5.35 -15.18 3.15
N ALA A 81 4.58 -16.06 2.49
CA ALA A 81 4.07 -17.29 3.08
C ALA A 81 5.17 -18.28 3.51
N ASP A 82 6.35 -18.22 2.88
CA ASP A 82 7.49 -19.08 3.25
C ASP A 82 8.05 -18.75 4.64
N ILE A 83 7.88 -17.50 5.09
CA ILE A 83 8.45 -17.02 6.37
C ILE A 83 7.39 -16.56 7.36
N ASN A 84 6.15 -16.32 6.92
CA ASN A 84 5.07 -15.81 7.76
C ASN A 84 3.79 -16.61 7.50
N THR A 85 3.37 -17.36 8.52
CA THR A 85 2.13 -18.17 8.50
C THR A 85 0.86 -17.34 8.32
N GLY A 86 0.90 -16.05 8.63
CA GLY A 86 -0.18 -15.09 8.40
C GLY A 86 -0.32 -14.63 6.93
N ALA A 87 0.69 -14.82 6.09
CA ALA A 87 0.71 -14.26 4.74
C ALA A 87 -0.43 -14.73 3.81
N PRO A 88 -0.88 -15.99 3.85
CA PRO A 88 -2.04 -16.41 3.07
C PRO A 88 -3.33 -15.64 3.41
N TYR A 89 -3.51 -15.25 4.67
CA TYR A 89 -4.66 -14.43 5.09
C TYR A 89 -4.52 -12.98 4.61
N PHE A 90 -3.30 -12.44 4.61
CA PHE A 90 -3.04 -11.13 4.00
C PHE A 90 -3.34 -11.17 2.49
N ALA A 91 -2.93 -12.21 1.78
CA ALA A 91 -3.25 -12.39 0.36
C ALA A 91 -4.76 -12.37 0.09
N ALA A 92 -5.55 -13.09 0.90
CA ALA A 92 -7.00 -13.08 0.80
C ALA A 92 -7.59 -11.67 0.98
N GLY A 93 -7.12 -10.91 1.98
CA GLY A 93 -7.50 -9.50 2.17
C GLY A 93 -7.13 -8.62 0.97
N PHE A 94 -5.95 -8.85 0.37
CA PHE A 94 -5.51 -8.15 -0.82
C PHE A 94 -6.39 -8.45 -2.05
N PHE A 95 -6.83 -9.70 -2.22
CA PHE A 95 -7.76 -10.07 -3.29
C PHE A 95 -9.16 -9.46 -3.10
N VAL A 96 -9.66 -9.41 -1.87
CA VAL A 96 -10.92 -8.71 -1.56
C VAL A 96 -10.79 -7.22 -1.94
N GLN A 97 -9.71 -6.57 -1.53
CA GLN A 97 -9.48 -5.17 -1.87
C GLN A 97 -9.33 -4.95 -3.38
N ALA A 98 -8.68 -5.86 -4.10
CA ALA A 98 -8.63 -5.80 -5.56
C ALA A 98 -10.02 -5.88 -6.20
N GLY A 99 -10.91 -6.74 -5.68
CA GLY A 99 -12.31 -6.79 -6.11
C GLY A 99 -13.04 -5.46 -5.90
N LEU A 100 -12.80 -4.79 -4.77
CA LEU A 100 -13.36 -3.45 -4.52
C LEU A 100 -12.82 -2.39 -5.49
N HIS A 101 -11.54 -2.45 -5.85
CA HIS A 101 -10.95 -1.59 -6.88
C HIS A 101 -11.55 -1.87 -8.26
N ALA A 102 -11.73 -3.14 -8.64
CA ALA A 102 -12.40 -3.53 -9.88
C ALA A 102 -13.84 -2.99 -9.94
N TRP A 103 -14.57 -3.08 -8.82
CA TRP A 103 -15.91 -2.50 -8.70
C TRP A 103 -15.91 -0.98 -8.91
N MET A 104 -14.96 -0.25 -8.32
CA MET A 104 -14.81 1.19 -8.53
C MET A 104 -14.44 1.56 -9.98
N ALA A 105 -13.60 0.75 -10.63
CA ALA A 105 -13.24 0.93 -12.03
C ALA A 105 -14.46 0.76 -12.96
N TRP A 106 -15.36 -0.17 -12.63
CA TRP A 106 -16.60 -0.42 -13.39
C TRP A 106 -17.69 0.64 -13.12
N LYS A 107 -18.05 0.86 -11.85
CA LYS A 107 -19.15 1.74 -11.42
C LYS A 107 -18.96 3.20 -11.88
N ALA A 108 -17.70 3.61 -12.09
CA ALA A 108 -17.26 4.98 -12.32
C ALA A 108 -17.41 5.86 -11.05
N PRO A 109 -16.31 6.43 -10.53
CA PRO A 109 -16.38 7.33 -9.38
C PRO A 109 -17.21 8.57 -9.70
N ALA A 110 -17.82 9.18 -8.68
CA ALA A 110 -18.47 10.48 -8.84
C ALA A 110 -17.49 11.49 -9.50
N PRO A 111 -17.96 12.38 -10.38
CA PRO A 111 -17.11 13.36 -11.02
C PRO A 111 -16.34 14.14 -9.94
N PRO A 112 -15.02 14.27 -10.07
CA PRO A 112 -14.25 14.96 -9.04
C PRO A 112 -14.70 16.42 -8.96
N GLY A 113 -15.25 16.81 -7.81
CA GLY A 113 -15.58 18.20 -7.53
C GLY A 113 -14.32 19.08 -7.47
N LEU A 114 -14.50 20.34 -7.07
CA LEU A 114 -13.42 21.31 -6.90
C LEU A 114 -12.26 20.76 -6.05
N ARG A 115 -11.04 21.31 -6.23
CA ARG A 115 -9.87 20.91 -5.44
C ARG A 115 -10.11 21.26 -3.98
N THR A 116 -10.05 20.24 -3.11
CA THR A 116 -10.10 20.41 -1.66
C THR A 116 -8.69 20.30 -1.08
N PRO A 117 -8.39 20.92 0.08
CA PRO A 117 -7.11 20.73 0.77
C PRO A 117 -6.78 19.26 1.02
N ALA A 118 -7.79 18.45 1.36
CA ALA A 118 -7.64 17.01 1.54
C ALA A 118 -7.18 16.31 0.25
N ALA A 119 -7.75 16.67 -0.91
CA ALA A 119 -7.27 16.14 -2.19
C ALA A 119 -5.79 16.50 -2.46
N GLY A 120 -5.35 17.69 -2.03
CA GLY A 120 -3.93 18.06 -2.08
C GLY A 120 -3.05 17.16 -1.20
N MET A 121 -3.48 16.87 0.03
CA MET A 121 -2.78 15.95 0.93
C MET A 121 -2.74 14.52 0.40
N GLY A 122 -3.85 14.03 -0.17
CA GLY A 122 -3.91 12.70 -0.81
C GLY A 122 -2.96 12.58 -2.00
N LEU A 123 -2.88 13.62 -2.83
CA LEU A 123 -1.91 13.69 -3.93
C LEU A 123 -0.47 13.73 -3.42
N ALA A 124 -0.18 14.53 -2.40
CA ALA A 124 1.15 14.60 -1.79
C ALA A 124 1.56 13.24 -1.21
N LEU A 125 0.66 12.55 -0.50
CA LEU A 125 0.89 11.21 0.02
C LEU A 125 1.22 10.22 -1.11
N ALA A 126 0.44 10.21 -2.20
CA ALA A 126 0.69 9.33 -3.33
C ALA A 126 2.03 9.62 -4.02
N LEU A 127 2.38 10.90 -4.22
CA LEU A 127 3.66 11.32 -4.79
C LEU A 127 4.85 10.91 -3.91
N LEU A 128 4.78 11.22 -2.62
CA LEU A 128 5.82 10.87 -1.65
C LEU A 128 5.98 9.35 -1.53
N THR A 129 4.89 8.60 -1.60
CA THR A 129 4.94 7.13 -1.60
C THR A 129 5.60 6.61 -2.88
N LEU A 130 5.16 7.06 -4.05
CA LEU A 130 5.66 6.56 -5.33
C LEU A 130 7.15 6.85 -5.52
N ALA A 131 7.59 8.07 -5.19
CA ALA A 131 8.97 8.50 -5.40
C ALA A 131 9.87 8.25 -4.19
N GLY A 132 9.36 8.45 -2.97
CA GLY A 132 10.16 8.39 -1.74
C GLY A 132 10.31 6.98 -1.17
N TYR A 133 9.29 6.14 -1.26
CA TYR A 133 9.32 4.81 -0.63
C TYR A 133 10.43 3.89 -1.19
N PRO A 134 10.68 3.83 -2.52
CA PRO A 134 11.81 3.08 -3.06
C PRO A 134 13.19 3.57 -2.57
N LEU A 135 13.29 4.86 -2.23
CA LEU A 135 14.53 5.47 -1.73
C LEU A 135 14.81 5.13 -0.26
N LEU A 136 13.82 4.63 0.49
CA LEU A 136 14.01 4.23 1.89
C LEU A 136 15.03 3.09 2.03
N ALA A 137 15.17 2.21 1.03
CA ALA A 137 16.18 1.18 1.07
C ALA A 137 17.61 1.76 1.08
N PRO A 138 18.07 2.48 0.04
CA PRO A 138 19.42 3.06 0.04
C PRO A 138 19.64 4.09 1.15
N LEU A 139 18.62 4.87 1.54
CA LEU A 139 18.73 5.84 2.65
C LEU A 139 19.03 5.18 4.00
N HIS A 140 18.63 3.93 4.19
CA HIS A 140 18.95 3.13 5.38
C HIS A 140 20.12 2.16 5.16
N GLY A 141 20.96 2.39 4.13
CA GLY A 141 22.13 1.56 3.83
C GLY A 141 21.80 0.18 3.25
N ARG A 142 20.55 -0.06 2.82
CA ARG A 142 20.14 -1.28 2.12
C ARG A 142 20.46 -1.17 0.62
N GLY A 143 20.62 -2.32 -0.05
CA GLY A 143 20.84 -2.34 -1.49
C GLY A 143 19.60 -1.88 -2.27
N TRP A 144 19.78 -1.26 -3.44
CA TRP A 144 18.68 -0.81 -4.32
C TRP A 144 17.72 -1.94 -4.72
N TRP A 145 18.18 -3.18 -4.79
CA TRP A 145 17.32 -4.33 -5.05
C TRP A 145 16.31 -4.58 -3.92
N GLN A 146 16.57 -4.13 -2.69
CA GLN A 146 15.64 -4.23 -1.57
C GLN A 146 14.63 -3.06 -1.54
N ALA A 147 14.59 -2.22 -2.58
CA ALA A 147 13.64 -1.13 -2.69
C ALA A 147 12.21 -1.65 -2.72
N GLU A 148 11.36 -1.01 -1.93
CA GLU A 148 9.95 -1.32 -1.86
C GLU A 148 9.22 -0.43 -2.86
N VAL A 149 8.76 -1.05 -3.95
CA VAL A 149 8.18 -0.36 -5.11
C VAL A 149 6.66 -0.55 -5.13
N PHE A 150 5.91 0.49 -5.48
CA PHE A 150 4.46 0.38 -5.70
C PHE A 150 4.12 -0.79 -6.63
N GLY A 151 3.09 -1.56 -6.28
CA GLY A 151 2.66 -2.73 -7.04
C GLY A 151 3.58 -3.95 -6.91
N PHE A 152 4.67 -3.87 -6.15
CA PHE A 152 5.56 -4.99 -5.83
C PHE A 152 5.63 -5.20 -4.32
N ALA A 153 5.78 -4.13 -3.55
CA ALA A 153 5.71 -4.15 -2.10
C ALA A 153 4.32 -3.73 -1.60
N PRO A 154 3.83 -4.35 -0.52
CA PRO A 154 2.48 -4.09 -0.01
C PRO A 154 2.33 -2.71 0.63
N ASP A 155 3.35 -2.21 1.34
CA ASP A 155 3.33 -0.91 2.02
C ASP A 155 3.12 0.28 1.06
N PRO A 156 3.97 0.49 0.04
CA PRO A 156 3.76 1.59 -0.90
C PRO A 156 2.46 1.40 -1.72
N THR A 157 2.01 0.17 -1.92
CA THR A 157 0.72 -0.11 -2.59
C THR A 157 -0.46 0.37 -1.74
N ALA A 158 -0.46 0.07 -0.44
CA ALA A 158 -1.49 0.52 0.49
C ALA A 158 -1.48 2.05 0.68
N MET A 159 -0.30 2.66 0.86
CA MET A 159 -0.17 4.10 1.06
C MET A 159 -0.58 4.91 -0.19
N LEU A 160 -0.16 4.48 -1.40
CA LEU A 160 -0.59 5.13 -2.64
C LEU A 160 -2.11 4.98 -2.82
N THR A 161 -2.66 3.80 -2.49
CA THR A 161 -4.11 3.57 -2.48
C THR A 161 -4.83 4.56 -1.59
N LEU A 162 -4.38 4.76 -0.34
CA LEU A 162 -4.98 5.73 0.58
C LEU A 162 -4.98 7.15 0.00
N GLY A 163 -3.89 7.58 -0.62
CA GLY A 163 -3.82 8.87 -1.31
C GLY A 163 -4.86 9.01 -2.44
N ALA A 164 -5.00 7.95 -3.25
CA ALA A 164 -6.03 7.86 -4.29
C ALA A 164 -7.46 7.92 -3.72
N LEU A 165 -7.73 7.19 -2.63
CA LEU A 165 -9.05 7.16 -2.00
C LEU A 165 -9.44 8.54 -1.45
N VAL A 166 -8.49 9.30 -0.89
CA VAL A 166 -8.70 10.70 -0.48
C VAL A 166 -9.10 11.56 -1.68
N VAL A 167 -8.33 11.51 -2.78
CA VAL A 167 -8.54 12.38 -3.96
C VAL A 167 -9.88 12.13 -4.65
N TRP A 168 -10.28 10.86 -4.76
CA TRP A 168 -11.54 10.45 -5.37
C TRP A 168 -12.70 10.28 -4.38
N ARG A 169 -12.51 10.68 -3.11
CA ARG A 169 -13.54 10.62 -2.05
C ARG A 169 -14.23 9.26 -1.97
N SER A 170 -13.41 8.21 -2.03
CA SER A 170 -13.90 6.84 -2.18
C SER A 170 -14.62 6.36 -0.92
N PRO A 171 -15.62 5.48 -1.06
CA PRO A 171 -16.42 5.03 0.08
C PRO A 171 -15.57 4.21 1.07
N TRP A 172 -15.96 4.26 2.35
CA TRP A 172 -15.22 3.68 3.47
C TRP A 172 -14.83 2.19 3.34
N PRO A 173 -15.58 1.29 2.68
CA PRO A 173 -15.15 -0.10 2.51
C PRO A 173 -13.76 -0.24 1.86
N LEU A 174 -13.39 0.64 0.93
CA LEU A 174 -12.06 0.60 0.31
C LEU A 174 -10.92 1.00 1.25
N TRP A 175 -11.22 1.61 2.40
CA TRP A 175 -10.22 2.08 3.35
C TRP A 175 -9.80 0.97 4.32
N VAL A 176 -10.66 -0.02 4.56
CA VAL A 176 -10.46 -1.01 5.61
C VAL A 176 -9.16 -1.79 5.38
N MET A 177 -8.98 -2.41 4.22
CA MET A 177 -7.79 -3.24 3.98
C MET A 177 -6.48 -2.43 3.92
N PRO A 178 -6.39 -1.27 3.24
CA PRO A 178 -5.18 -0.45 3.28
C PRO A 178 -4.80 0.00 4.70
N LEU A 179 -5.78 0.34 5.55
CA LEU A 179 -5.53 0.76 6.94
C LEU A 179 -5.08 -0.42 7.81
N LEU A 180 -5.75 -1.56 7.70
CA LEU A 180 -5.36 -2.79 8.40
C LEU A 180 -3.95 -3.23 7.99
N TRP A 181 -3.62 -3.13 6.70
CA TRP A 181 -2.28 -3.41 6.21
C TRP A 181 -1.24 -2.44 6.80
N CYS A 182 -1.49 -1.13 6.77
CA CYS A 182 -0.56 -0.15 7.33
C CYS A 182 -0.32 -0.38 8.84
N GLY A 183 -1.37 -0.73 9.59
CA GLY A 183 -1.27 -1.08 11.01
C GLY A 183 -0.46 -2.36 11.23
N SER A 184 -0.80 -3.45 10.53
CA SER A 184 -0.11 -4.74 10.66
C SER A 184 1.36 -4.70 10.20
N SER A 185 1.66 -4.00 9.10
CA SER A 185 3.04 -3.78 8.66
C SER A 185 3.83 -2.98 9.69
N THR A 186 3.27 -1.88 10.20
CA THR A 186 3.94 -1.07 11.24
C THR A 186 4.22 -1.91 12.50
N ALA A 187 3.25 -2.71 12.96
CA ALA A 187 3.43 -3.58 14.11
C ALA A 187 4.54 -4.62 13.87
N THR A 188 4.56 -5.24 12.67
CA THR A 188 5.60 -6.17 12.26
C THR A 188 6.97 -5.49 12.26
N MET A 189 7.09 -4.30 11.66
CA MET A 189 8.36 -3.59 11.55
C MET A 189 8.89 -3.10 12.91
N LEU A 190 7.99 -2.73 13.83
CA LEU A 190 8.36 -2.42 15.22
C LEU A 190 8.94 -3.64 15.93
N GLU A 191 8.27 -4.78 15.82
CA GLU A 191 8.73 -6.04 16.44
C GLU A 191 10.07 -6.51 15.85
N LEU A 192 10.25 -6.35 14.55
CA LEU A 192 11.52 -6.66 13.88
C LEU A 192 12.64 -5.63 14.16
N HIS A 193 12.37 -4.58 14.95
CA HIS A 193 13.30 -3.48 15.23
C HIS A 193 13.89 -2.87 13.94
N ALA A 194 13.06 -2.77 12.90
CA ALA A 194 13.46 -2.26 11.60
C ALA A 194 13.72 -0.74 11.65
N THR A 195 14.44 -0.22 10.66
CA THR A 195 14.68 1.22 10.53
C THR A 195 13.49 1.92 9.88
N GLY A 196 12.91 2.91 10.54
CA GLY A 196 11.74 3.65 10.05
C GLY A 196 10.42 2.85 10.01
N PRO A 197 10.04 2.11 11.05
CA PRO A 197 8.86 1.23 11.04
C PRO A 197 7.53 1.98 10.93
N TRP A 198 7.51 3.29 11.23
CA TRP A 198 6.31 4.11 11.32
C TRP A 198 5.78 4.66 9.98
N TRP A 199 6.48 4.49 8.86
CA TRP A 199 6.06 5.08 7.57
C TRP A 199 4.64 4.67 7.14
N PRO A 200 4.23 3.39 7.23
CA PRO A 200 2.87 3.00 6.83
C PRO A 200 1.80 3.62 7.74
N ALA A 201 1.98 3.55 9.06
CA ALA A 201 1.04 4.17 10.02
C ALA A 201 0.97 5.70 9.84
N ALA A 202 2.10 6.37 9.62
CA ALA A 202 2.13 7.81 9.35
C ALA A 202 1.33 8.15 8.09
N GLY A 203 1.50 7.39 6.99
CA GLY A 203 0.71 7.56 5.77
C GLY A 203 -0.79 7.37 5.99
N ALA A 204 -1.16 6.33 6.74
CA ALA A 204 -2.55 6.05 7.11
C ALA A 204 -3.19 7.17 7.94
N LEU A 205 -2.49 7.65 8.97
CA LEU A 205 -2.96 8.75 9.82
C LEU A 205 -3.09 10.06 9.05
N LEU A 206 -2.15 10.36 8.14
CA LEU A 206 -2.24 11.52 7.26
C LEU A 206 -3.47 11.45 6.35
N ALA A 207 -3.74 10.29 5.75
CA ALA A 207 -4.91 10.09 4.90
C ALA A 207 -6.23 10.24 5.68
N LEU A 208 -6.32 9.63 6.87
CA LEU A 208 -7.48 9.77 7.76
C LEU A 208 -7.67 11.21 8.22
N GLY A 209 -6.59 11.86 8.66
CA GLY A 209 -6.58 13.26 9.09
C GLY A 209 -7.06 14.20 7.98
N ALA A 210 -6.63 13.97 6.73
CA ALA A 210 -7.08 14.75 5.57
C ALA A 210 -8.61 14.69 5.40
N VAL A 211 -9.21 13.50 5.51
CA VAL A 211 -10.66 13.31 5.36
C VAL A 211 -11.44 13.89 6.54
N LEU A 212 -10.97 13.67 7.76
CA LEU A 212 -11.62 14.18 8.98
C LEU A 212 -11.58 15.71 9.03
N TRP A 213 -10.44 16.30 8.68
CA TRP A 213 -10.29 17.75 8.60
C TRP A 213 -11.25 18.39 7.60
N GLU A 214 -11.46 17.76 6.44
CA GLU A 214 -12.41 18.28 5.45
C GLU A 214 -13.86 18.19 5.95
N LYS A 215 -14.21 17.13 6.69
CA LYS A 215 -15.55 17.00 7.28
C LYS A 215 -15.84 18.03 8.35
N LEU A 216 -14.84 18.37 9.18
CA LEU A 216 -14.98 19.37 10.26
C LEU A 216 -15.09 20.81 9.74
N ARG A 217 -14.66 21.07 8.51
CA ARG A 217 -14.73 22.40 7.88
C ARG A 217 -16.02 22.65 7.08
N ARG A 218 -16.88 21.64 6.93
CA ARG A 218 -18.17 21.73 6.24
C ARG A 218 -19.27 21.89 7.27
#